data_AF-A0A2P9GX13-F1
#
_entry.id   AF-A0A2P9GX13-F1
#
_cell.length_a   1.000
_cell.length_b   1.000
_cell.length_c   1.000
_cell.angle_alpha   90.00
_cell.angle_beta   90.00
_cell.angle_gamma   90.00
#
_symmetry.space_group_name_H-M   'P 1'
#
loop_
_entity.id
_entity.type
_entity.pdbx_description
1 polymer ?
#
loop_
_entity_poly.entity_id
_entity_poly.type
_entity_poly.pdbx_seq_one_letter_code
_entity_poly.pdbx_strand_id
1 'polypeptide(L)'
;MPDEPGLKMNIKPKSAARHKVLSSRKGRSGNSYVLLLGLEVGHTPALLKRIKEGLSYNSWESFIRNTDLRKEHAIHLVQISSRTLTRRKEEGRLHPDESDRLVRAARIFGLTSELFDGDVDSARKWLTAAQPALGGSTPIEYASTEVGAREVESLIGRLEHGIPS
;
A
#
# COMPACT_ATOMS: atom_id res chain seq x y z
N MET A 1 -0.13 -25.58 -29.42
CA MET A 1 -0.49 -24.16 -29.25
C MET A 1 -1.40 -24.07 -28.03
N PRO A 2 -1.07 -23.27 -27.01
CA PRO A 2 -1.89 -23.18 -25.81
C PRO A 2 -3.02 -22.16 -25.98
N ASP A 3 -4.22 -22.55 -25.56
CA ASP A 3 -5.37 -21.65 -25.39
C ASP A 3 -5.24 -20.94 -24.04
N GLU A 4 -5.10 -19.60 -24.04
CA GLU A 4 -5.22 -18.78 -22.84
C GLU A 4 -6.69 -18.39 -22.61
N PRO A 5 -7.26 -18.62 -21.41
CA PRO A 5 -8.45 -17.89 -20.99
C PRO A 5 -8.02 -16.57 -20.35
N GLY A 6 -8.00 -15.50 -21.16
CA GLY A 6 -7.85 -14.13 -20.69
C GLY A 6 -8.93 -13.77 -19.68
N LEU A 7 -8.54 -13.56 -18.42
CA LEU A 7 -9.43 -13.13 -17.34
C LEU A 7 -9.85 -11.67 -17.58
N LYS A 8 -10.99 -11.47 -18.26
CA LYS A 8 -11.64 -10.16 -18.35
C LYS A 8 -12.27 -9.83 -16.99
N MET A 9 -11.54 -9.12 -16.13
CA MET A 9 -12.11 -8.57 -14.90
C MET A 9 -12.96 -7.34 -15.23
N ASN A 10 -14.27 -7.56 -15.32
CA ASN A 10 -15.27 -6.53 -15.57
C ASN A 10 -15.47 -5.67 -14.30
N ILE A 11 -14.78 -4.53 -14.22
CA ILE A 11 -14.94 -3.52 -13.16
C ILE A 11 -16.35 -2.92 -13.25
N LYS A 12 -17.17 -3.08 -12.20
CA LYS A 12 -18.43 -2.34 -12.03
C LYS A 12 -18.35 -1.52 -10.73
N PRO A 13 -18.68 -0.22 -10.74
CA PRO A 13 -18.55 0.62 -9.56
C PRO A 13 -19.75 0.43 -8.63
N LYS A 14 -19.50 0.23 -7.32
CA LYS A 14 -20.49 0.50 -6.27
C LYS A 14 -19.81 1.06 -5.01
N SER A 15 -20.22 2.28 -4.65
CA SER A 15 -20.21 2.93 -3.31
C SER A 15 -19.33 4.19 -3.17
N ALA A 16 -19.99 5.34 -3.34
CA ALA A 16 -19.40 6.68 -3.44
C ALA A 16 -18.96 7.34 -2.11
N ALA A 17 -19.11 6.68 -0.95
CA ALA A 17 -18.96 7.38 0.33
C ALA A 17 -17.52 7.43 0.90
N ARG A 18 -16.63 6.50 0.49
CA ARG A 18 -15.23 6.45 0.95
C ARG A 18 -14.23 7.13 0.00
N HIS A 19 -14.66 7.36 -1.24
CA HIS A 19 -13.92 7.92 -2.37
C HIS A 19 -13.29 9.31 -2.11
N LYS A 20 -13.82 10.08 -1.16
CA LYS A 20 -13.52 11.52 -1.07
C LYS A 20 -12.15 11.86 -0.44
N VAL A 21 -11.57 10.96 0.35
CA VAL A 21 -10.35 11.27 1.13
C VAL A 21 -9.10 11.27 0.26
N LEU A 22 -8.96 10.33 -0.68
CA LEU A 22 -7.79 10.24 -1.58
C LEU A 22 -7.95 11.08 -2.85
N SER A 23 -9.16 11.18 -3.40
CA SER A 23 -9.40 11.80 -4.71
C SER A 23 -9.45 13.35 -4.72
N SER A 24 -9.52 14.03 -3.57
CA SER A 24 -9.88 15.48 -3.54
C SER A 24 -8.72 16.49 -3.60
N ARG A 25 -7.45 16.06 -3.74
CA ARG A 25 -6.30 16.98 -3.79
C ARG A 25 -5.25 16.59 -4.83
N LYS A 26 -5.69 16.37 -6.07
CA LYS A 26 -4.86 16.03 -7.27
C LYS A 26 -3.79 17.08 -7.66
N GLY A 27 -3.43 18.02 -6.79
CA GLY A 27 -2.40 19.00 -7.07
C GLY A 27 -1.91 19.70 -5.83
N ARG A 28 -1.02 19.05 -5.05
CA ARG A 28 0.12 19.69 -4.31
C ARG A 28 0.82 18.83 -3.26
N SER A 29 0.48 17.55 -3.05
CA SER A 29 1.30 16.72 -2.16
C SER A 29 1.37 15.28 -2.62
N GLY A 30 2.56 14.84 -3.05
CA GLY A 30 2.85 13.46 -3.48
C GLY A 30 2.82 12.43 -2.35
N ASN A 31 2.35 12.80 -1.15
CA ASN A 31 2.35 11.97 0.05
C ASN A 31 0.93 11.69 0.58
N SER A 32 -0.12 11.73 -0.27
CA SER A 32 -1.52 11.48 0.15
C SER A 32 -1.69 10.15 0.92
N TYR A 33 -0.90 9.14 0.58
CA TYR A 33 -0.87 7.83 1.22
C TYR A 33 -0.56 7.87 2.73
N VAL A 34 0.05 8.93 3.26
CA VAL A 34 0.34 9.05 4.71
C VAL A 34 -0.94 9.18 5.54
N LEU A 35 -2.08 9.52 4.92
CA LEU A 35 -3.39 9.48 5.57
C LEU A 35 -3.76 8.07 6.02
N LEU A 36 -3.30 7.03 5.30
CA LEU A 36 -3.49 5.64 5.71
C LEU A 36 -2.81 5.35 7.05
N LEU A 37 -1.76 6.11 7.38
CA LEU A 37 -1.00 5.99 8.63
C LEU A 37 -1.53 6.89 9.75
N GLY A 38 -2.66 7.58 9.53
CA GLY A 38 -3.21 8.57 10.47
C GLY A 38 -2.34 9.82 10.59
N LEU A 39 -1.48 10.08 9.60
CA LEU A 39 -0.62 11.27 9.57
C LEU A 39 -1.25 12.34 8.68
N GLU A 40 -0.96 13.60 8.99
CA GLU A 40 -1.38 14.72 8.15
C GLU A 40 -0.52 14.80 6.89
N VAL A 41 -1.16 15.16 5.78
CA VAL A 41 -0.48 15.44 4.51
C VAL A 41 0.39 16.68 4.68
N GLY A 42 1.68 16.51 4.50
CA GLY A 42 2.67 17.58 4.66
C GLY A 42 3.85 17.45 3.71
N HIS A 43 4.83 18.33 3.88
CA HIS A 43 6.04 18.33 3.07
C HIS A 43 6.96 17.14 3.43
N THR A 44 7.69 16.66 2.42
CA THR A 44 8.62 15.52 2.55
C THR A 44 9.62 15.64 3.72
N PRO A 45 10.24 16.79 4.02
CA PRO A 45 11.18 16.87 5.16
C PRO A 45 10.54 16.55 6.51
N ALA A 46 9.28 16.90 6.72
CA ALA A 46 8.56 16.59 7.95
C ALA A 46 8.28 15.09 8.08
N LEU A 47 7.92 14.43 6.97
CA LEU A 47 7.75 12.98 6.93
C LEU A 47 9.08 12.26 7.21
N LEU A 48 10.18 12.69 6.58
CA LEU A 48 11.52 12.13 6.82
C LEU A 48 11.94 12.26 8.28
N LYS A 49 11.67 13.40 8.92
CA LYS A 49 11.94 13.58 10.34
C LYS A 49 11.15 12.58 11.19
N ARG A 50 9.84 12.44 10.95
CA ARG A 50 8.98 11.47 11.66
C ARG A 50 9.43 10.02 11.48
N ILE A 51 9.87 9.65 10.27
CA ILE A 51 10.42 8.32 9.98
C ILE A 51 11.70 8.11 10.81
N LYS A 52 12.63 9.06 10.79
CA LYS A 52 13.90 8.98 11.56
C LYS A 52 13.68 8.91 13.07
N GLU A 53 12.64 9.54 13.58
CA GLU A 53 12.25 9.46 14.99
C GLU A 53 11.50 8.16 15.33
N GLY A 54 10.98 7.45 14.32
CA GLY A 54 10.10 6.29 14.45
C GLY A 54 8.63 6.70 14.53
N LEU A 55 7.77 6.08 13.72
CA LEU A 55 6.32 6.32 13.76
C LEU A 55 5.71 5.77 15.05
N SER A 56 4.61 6.36 15.51
CA SER A 56 3.87 5.79 16.62
C SER A 56 3.26 4.44 16.24
N TYR A 57 3.07 3.56 17.21
CA TYR A 57 2.40 2.28 16.96
C TYR A 57 0.97 2.48 16.40
N ASN A 58 0.32 3.61 16.73
CA ASN A 58 -0.97 3.99 16.17
C ASN A 58 -0.93 4.16 14.63
N SER A 59 0.23 4.45 14.03
CA SER A 59 0.37 4.47 12.57
C SER A 59 0.22 3.09 11.96
N TRP A 60 0.74 2.04 12.62
CA TRP A 60 0.49 0.65 12.23
C TRP A 60 -1.00 0.29 12.38
N GLU A 61 -1.62 0.64 13.51
CA GLU A 61 -3.05 0.36 13.72
C GLU A 61 -3.94 1.10 12.72
N SER A 62 -3.58 2.33 12.38
CA SER A 62 -4.27 3.11 11.35
C SER A 62 -4.11 2.49 9.98
N PHE A 63 -2.90 1.99 9.64
CA PHE A 63 -2.67 1.29 8.40
C PHE A 63 -3.57 0.06 8.27
N ILE A 64 -3.61 -0.81 9.28
CA ILE A 64 -4.48 -2.00 9.26
C ILE A 64 -5.95 -1.62 9.13
N ARG A 65 -6.42 -0.64 9.92
CA ARG A 65 -7.82 -0.18 9.89
C ARG A 65 -8.22 0.43 8.55
N ASN A 66 -7.34 1.23 7.94
CA ASN A 66 -7.66 1.99 6.74
C ASN A 66 -7.52 1.16 5.46
N THR A 67 -6.66 0.14 5.47
CA THR A 67 -6.48 -0.79 4.34
C THR A 67 -7.36 -2.02 4.46
N ASP A 68 -7.86 -2.31 5.67
CA ASP A 68 -8.52 -3.56 6.04
C ASP A 68 -7.67 -4.80 5.65
N LEU A 69 -6.36 -4.62 5.50
CA LEU A 69 -5.47 -5.71 5.12
C LEU A 69 -5.35 -6.69 6.29
N ARG A 70 -5.48 -7.99 6.00
CA ARG A 70 -5.27 -9.03 6.99
C ARG A 70 -3.87 -8.87 7.60
N LYS A 71 -3.78 -9.04 8.92
CA LYS A 71 -2.54 -8.81 9.67
C LYS A 71 -1.37 -9.58 9.07
N GLU A 72 -1.60 -10.82 8.63
CA GLU A 72 -0.61 -11.71 8.04
C GLU A 72 0.01 -11.08 6.78
N HIS A 73 -0.81 -10.54 5.88
CA HIS A 73 -0.30 -9.89 4.68
C HIS A 73 0.43 -8.58 5.01
N ALA A 74 -0.08 -7.81 5.98
CA ALA A 74 0.54 -6.55 6.37
C ALA A 74 1.93 -6.75 7.01
N ILE A 75 2.11 -7.79 7.83
CA ILE A 75 3.41 -8.09 8.44
C ILE A 75 4.45 -8.55 7.39
N HIS A 76 4.00 -9.26 6.35
CA HIS A 76 4.85 -9.60 5.23
C HIS A 76 5.22 -8.36 4.40
N LEU A 77 4.26 -7.49 4.10
CA LEU A 77 4.53 -6.27 3.34
C LEU A 77 5.52 -5.34 4.08
N VAL A 78 5.36 -5.18 5.39
CA VAL A 78 6.21 -4.30 6.22
C VAL A 78 7.49 -5.01 6.71
N GLN A 79 7.60 -6.33 6.51
CA GLN A 79 8.73 -7.16 6.96
C GLN A 79 8.98 -7.06 8.48
N ILE A 80 7.91 -7.07 9.27
CA ILE A 80 7.98 -7.01 10.74
C ILE A 80 7.32 -8.24 11.35
N SER A 81 8.03 -8.97 12.23
CA SER A 81 7.44 -10.17 12.84
C SER A 81 6.29 -9.83 13.78
N SER A 82 5.33 -10.75 13.96
CA SER A 82 4.26 -10.60 14.95
C SER A 82 4.80 -10.37 16.37
N ARG A 83 5.89 -11.05 16.74
CA ARG A 83 6.56 -10.87 18.05
C ARG A 83 7.11 -9.44 18.19
N THR A 84 7.78 -8.94 17.16
CA THR A 84 8.31 -7.58 17.14
C THR A 84 7.18 -6.56 17.27
N LEU A 85 6.07 -6.74 16.53
CA LEU A 85 4.90 -5.86 16.65
C LEU A 85 4.30 -5.84 18.05
N THR A 86 4.17 -6.98 18.72
CA THR A 86 3.70 -7.02 20.11
C THR A 86 4.60 -6.18 21.01
N ARG A 87 5.92 -6.32 20.87
CA ARG A 87 6.89 -5.49 21.60
C ARG A 87 6.75 -4.00 21.26
N ARG A 88 6.55 -3.64 19.99
CA ARG A 88 6.33 -2.24 19.57
C ARG A 88 5.05 -1.63 20.13
N LYS A 89 4.03 -2.47 20.35
CA LYS A 89 2.79 -2.03 20.99
C LYS A 89 3.05 -1.60 22.43
N GLU A 90 3.86 -2.35 23.16
CA GLU A 90 4.26 -2.02 24.55
C GLU A 90 5.17 -0.78 24.58
N GLU A 91 6.11 -0.66 23.63
CA GLU A 91 7.00 0.50 23.49
C GLU A 91 6.30 1.75 22.92
N GLY A 92 5.13 1.60 22.31
CA GLY A 92 4.31 2.66 21.72
C GLY A 92 4.82 3.22 20.38
N ARG A 93 5.95 2.74 19.84
CA ARG A 93 6.55 3.23 18.59
C ARG A 93 7.21 2.11 17.78
N LEU A 94 7.27 2.33 16.46
CA LEU A 94 8.09 1.56 15.53
C LEU A 94 9.51 2.14 15.48
N HIS A 95 10.49 1.31 15.17
CA HIS A 95 11.83 1.79 14.85
C HIS A 95 11.87 2.54 13.51
N PRO A 96 12.95 3.32 13.24
CA PRO A 96 13.07 4.07 12.00
C PRO A 96 13.00 3.21 10.72
N ASP A 97 13.63 2.04 10.73
CA ASP A 97 13.62 1.10 9.60
C ASP A 97 12.25 0.44 9.41
N GLU A 98 11.53 0.11 10.49
CA GLU A 98 10.15 -0.39 10.46
C GLU A 98 9.19 0.70 9.95
N SER A 99 9.45 1.94 10.33
CA SER A 99 8.69 3.12 9.91
C SER A 99 8.83 3.40 8.43
N ASP A 100 10.05 3.34 7.90
CA ASP A 100 10.31 3.49 6.47
C ASP A 100 9.55 2.42 5.66
N ARG A 101 9.61 1.16 6.10
CA ARG A 101 8.89 0.05 5.47
C ARG A 101 7.37 0.21 5.55
N LEU A 102 6.83 0.71 6.66
CA LEU A 102 5.40 1.02 6.78
C LEU A 102 4.96 2.15 5.85
N VAL A 103 5.80 3.18 5.67
CA VAL A 103 5.55 4.26 4.71
C VAL A 103 5.54 3.75 3.28
N ARG A 104 6.46 2.85 2.91
CA ARG A 104 6.46 2.18 1.62
C ARG A 104 5.19 1.36 1.40
N ALA A 105 4.78 0.57 2.40
CA ALA A 105 3.56 -0.22 2.37
C ALA A 105 2.31 0.65 2.14
N ALA A 106 2.22 1.79 2.83
CA ALA A 106 1.15 2.76 2.64
C ALA A 106 1.15 3.35 1.22
N ARG A 107 2.33 3.69 0.67
CA ARG A 107 2.46 4.19 -0.70
C ARG A 107 1.94 3.20 -1.72
N ILE A 108 2.38 1.93 -1.66
CA ILE A 108 1.92 0.87 -2.56
C ILE A 108 0.41 0.67 -2.47
N PHE A 109 -0.13 0.62 -1.24
CA PHE A 109 -1.58 0.47 -1.06
C PHE A 109 -2.34 1.68 -1.59
N GLY A 110 -1.85 2.89 -1.35
CA GLY A 110 -2.44 4.14 -1.84
C GLY A 110 -2.53 4.17 -3.36
N LEU A 111 -1.41 3.90 -4.05
CA LEU A 111 -1.35 3.82 -5.51
C LEU A 111 -2.28 2.73 -6.06
N THR A 112 -2.28 1.55 -5.45
CA THR A 112 -3.19 0.48 -5.88
C THR A 112 -4.65 0.88 -5.66
N SER A 113 -4.96 1.54 -4.54
CA SER A 113 -6.30 2.03 -4.29
C SER A 113 -6.72 3.05 -5.34
N GLU A 114 -5.83 3.95 -5.77
CA GLU A 114 -6.09 4.93 -6.83
C GLU A 114 -6.32 4.24 -8.19
N LEU A 115 -5.56 3.20 -8.53
CA LEU A 115 -5.78 2.37 -9.72
C LEU A 115 -7.19 1.77 -9.79
N PHE A 116 -7.79 1.45 -8.64
CA PHE A 116 -9.16 0.94 -8.54
C PHE A 116 -10.17 2.02 -8.10
N ASP A 117 -9.94 3.28 -8.47
CA ASP A 117 -10.81 4.43 -8.19
C ASP A 117 -11.12 4.66 -6.70
N GLY A 118 -10.32 4.14 -5.77
CA GLY A 118 -10.54 4.20 -4.33
C GLY A 118 -11.23 2.97 -3.74
N ASP A 119 -11.46 1.91 -4.52
CA ASP A 119 -11.99 0.64 -4.03
C ASP A 119 -10.91 -0.16 -3.28
N VAL A 120 -10.96 -0.06 -1.95
CA VAL A 120 -10.08 -0.76 -1.00
C VAL A 120 -10.15 -2.29 -1.16
N ASP A 121 -11.32 -2.84 -1.48
CA ASP A 121 -11.47 -4.30 -1.60
C ASP A 121 -10.83 -4.81 -2.88
N SER A 122 -11.02 -4.10 -3.98
CA SER A 122 -10.35 -4.40 -5.25
C SER A 122 -8.83 -4.24 -5.14
N ALA A 123 -8.35 -3.18 -4.49
CA ALA A 123 -6.94 -2.96 -4.25
C ALA A 123 -6.31 -4.09 -3.42
N ARG A 124 -6.98 -4.50 -2.33
CA ARG A 124 -6.53 -5.62 -1.49
C ARG A 124 -6.48 -6.92 -2.28
N LYS A 125 -7.53 -7.25 -3.04
CA LYS A 125 -7.57 -8.46 -3.87
C LYS A 125 -6.41 -8.48 -4.85
N TRP A 126 -6.18 -7.38 -5.56
CA TRP A 126 -5.09 -7.27 -6.52
C TRP A 126 -3.71 -7.43 -5.88
N LEU A 127 -3.47 -6.77 -4.73
CA LEU A 127 -2.22 -6.87 -3.98
C LEU A 127 -1.90 -8.28 -3.48
N THR A 128 -2.93 -9.11 -3.30
CA THR A 128 -2.81 -10.50 -2.83
C THR A 128 -2.93 -11.54 -3.94
N ALA A 129 -3.17 -11.11 -5.18
CA ALA A 129 -3.30 -11.98 -6.33
C ALA A 129 -1.98 -12.03 -7.11
N ALA A 130 -1.61 -13.22 -7.58
CA ALA A 130 -0.46 -13.43 -8.44
C ALA A 130 -0.59 -12.55 -9.71
N GLN A 131 0.49 -11.83 -10.05
CA GLN A 131 0.55 -11.04 -11.27
C GLN A 131 1.50 -11.69 -12.27
N PRO A 132 1.06 -12.00 -13.50
CA PRO A 132 1.94 -12.54 -14.54
C PRO A 132 3.18 -11.67 -14.79
N ALA A 133 3.01 -10.35 -14.80
CA ALA A 133 4.08 -9.36 -14.97
C ALA A 133 5.14 -9.37 -13.84
N LEU A 134 4.84 -10.01 -12.70
CA LEU A 134 5.76 -10.20 -11.57
C LEU A 134 6.22 -11.67 -11.47
N GLY A 135 6.26 -12.39 -12.60
CA GLY A 135 6.65 -13.79 -12.66
C GLY A 135 5.71 -14.71 -11.88
N GLY A 136 4.44 -14.34 -11.72
CA GLY A 136 3.45 -15.09 -10.95
C GLY A 136 3.49 -14.87 -9.44
N SER A 137 4.34 -13.97 -8.94
CA SER A 137 4.35 -13.57 -7.53
C SER A 137 3.25 -12.55 -7.22
N THR A 138 2.90 -12.41 -5.94
CA THR A 138 1.96 -11.35 -5.52
C THR A 138 2.67 -10.00 -5.36
N PRO A 139 1.97 -8.88 -5.56
CA PRO A 139 2.52 -7.55 -5.31
C PRO A 139 2.99 -7.36 -3.87
N ILE A 140 2.32 -7.95 -2.88
CA ILE A 140 2.74 -7.89 -1.47
C ILE A 140 4.08 -8.57 -1.24
N GLU A 141 4.33 -9.72 -1.86
CA GLU A 141 5.60 -10.42 -1.75
C GLU A 141 6.72 -9.62 -2.41
N TYR A 142 6.48 -9.08 -3.61
CA TYR A 142 7.46 -8.23 -4.30
C TYR A 142 7.79 -6.96 -3.50
N ALA A 143 6.76 -6.27 -2.99
CA ALA A 143 6.91 -5.01 -2.28
C ALA A 143 7.53 -5.14 -0.86
N SER A 144 7.87 -6.36 -0.43
CA SER A 144 8.66 -6.60 0.79
C SER A 144 10.05 -5.96 0.74
N THR A 145 10.58 -5.71 -0.46
CA THR A 145 11.84 -5.01 -0.70
C THR A 145 11.61 -3.67 -1.40
N GLU A 146 12.54 -2.72 -1.26
CA GLU A 146 12.44 -1.44 -1.98
C GLU A 146 12.48 -1.63 -3.50
N VAL A 147 13.32 -2.55 -4.00
CA VAL A 147 13.41 -2.83 -5.44
C VAL A 147 12.08 -3.40 -5.95
N GLY A 148 11.54 -4.43 -5.29
CA GLY A 148 10.28 -5.03 -5.72
C GLY A 148 9.08 -4.08 -5.54
N ALA A 149 9.11 -3.17 -4.58
CA ALA A 149 8.10 -2.11 -4.47
C ALA A 149 8.10 -1.18 -5.69
N ARG A 150 9.27 -0.79 -6.21
CA ARG A 150 9.38 0.01 -7.44
C ARG A 150 8.88 -0.71 -8.68
N GLU A 151 9.08 -2.03 -8.75
CA GLU A 151 8.50 -2.85 -9.82
C GLU A 151 6.97 -2.86 -9.76
N VAL A 152 6.41 -2.98 -8.55
CA VAL A 152 4.96 -2.89 -8.33
C VAL A 152 4.43 -1.49 -8.69
N GLU A 153 5.13 -0.42 -8.31
CA GLU A 153 4.76 0.97 -8.70
C GLU A 153 4.78 1.16 -10.22
N SER A 154 5.79 0.61 -10.88
CA SER A 154 5.93 0.66 -12.34
C SER A 154 4.81 -0.12 -13.02
N LEU A 155 4.43 -1.29 -12.48
CA LEU A 155 3.30 -2.07 -12.96
C LEU A 155 1.99 -1.30 -12.80
N ILE A 156 1.73 -0.70 -11.63
CA ILE A 156 0.54 0.12 -11.39
C ILE A 156 0.46 1.25 -12.41
N GLY A 157 1.56 2.00 -12.62
CA GLY A 157 1.59 3.09 -13.59
C GLY A 157 1.31 2.62 -15.03
N ARG A 158 1.81 1.46 -15.44
CA ARG A 158 1.46 0.88 -16.75
C ARG A 158 -0.02 0.55 -16.87
N LEU A 159 -0.60 -0.04 -15.83
CA LEU A 159 -2.02 -0.41 -15.79
C LEU A 159 -2.93 0.83 -15.83
N GLU A 160 -2.58 1.92 -15.13
CA GLU A 160 -3.32 3.20 -15.18
C GLU A 160 -3.35 3.80 -16.58
N HIS A 161 -2.29 3.61 -17.36
CA HIS A 161 -2.18 4.08 -18.74
C HIS A 161 -2.68 3.07 -19.78
N GLY A 162 -3.25 1.94 -19.36
CA GLY A 162 -3.77 0.90 -20.25
C GLY A 162 -2.68 0.17 -21.05
N ILE A 163 -1.42 0.21 -20.58
CA ILE A 163 -0.29 -0.45 -21.23
C ILE A 163 -0.28 -1.93 -20.82
N PRO A 164 -0.28 -2.87 -21.78
CA PRO A 164 -0.19 -4.30 -21.49
C PRO A 164 1.08 -4.63 -20.68
N SER A 165 0.95 -5.53 -19.72
CA SER A 165 2.01 -5.96 -18.78
C SER A 165 2.32 -7.43 -18.95
#